data_AF-A0A3M6UYF6-F1
#
_entry.id   AF-A0A3M6UYF6-F1
#
_cell.length_a   1.000
_cell.length_b   1.000
_cell.length_c   1.000
_cell.angle_alpha   90.00
_cell.angle_beta   90.00
_cell.angle_gamma   90.00
#
_symmetry.space_group_name_H-M   'P 1'
#
loop_
_entity.id
_entity.type
_entity.pdbx_description
1 polymer ?
#
loop_
_entity_poly.entity_id
_entity_poly.type
_entity_poly.pdbx_seq_one_letter_code
_entity_poly.pdbx_strand_id
1 'polypeptide(L)'
;MSSVVLYWMKNLEEFQRSPDTFLTSREITAHHFVLDILQVLYHENLPENVKLQMLFLLQEKVSSLFLDLISVECAVQSLKEMFLPAHKAMLELYTAQTSSSFSPSSNALRADSNPSSRRDMTPYSLVAQSSQIYLSQILVTGTVILISKETLENNQEVFVDFVEVLTDVIDVVNNPFNLLVRRTACDCLWELEMSYPGLLHAKLDHFYAKSAAENSPIFQSYMVLFVTVLRHAMELLLQESANRLDDNCVNSLLTSRTEPLKPLYLPKDASKQFLPVTIQAGALSSRSLTLPENVDTKELKRAVSFLMDNIGFLNTTGIFHVMFQMFKSQFITWVSTTDLSVFHVLLLLKLKFSDDLFLEGDELLLLHRMLLVSSQPTLAQGQRLLCFEWLMHFPTEEDTLILQPIVPHCLDYSQFRFFYPSVFDSV
;
A
#
# COMPACT_ATOMS: atom_id res chain seq x y z
N MET A 1 18.40 30.90 2.33
CA MET A 1 17.77 29.98 3.30
C MET A 1 17.71 30.68 4.65
N SER A 2 16.61 30.54 5.41
CA SER A 2 16.55 31.07 6.78
C SER A 2 17.59 30.37 7.67
N SER A 3 18.06 31.05 8.72
CA SER A 3 18.98 30.47 9.71
C SER A 3 18.42 29.18 10.33
N VAL A 4 17.10 29.12 10.53
CA VAL A 4 16.37 27.95 11.06
C VAL A 4 16.47 26.74 10.14
N VAL A 5 16.35 26.93 8.81
CA VAL A 5 16.46 25.84 7.84
C VAL A 5 17.87 25.22 7.85
N LEU A 6 18.90 26.06 7.84
CA LEU A 6 20.29 25.59 7.89
C LEU A 6 20.62 24.87 9.20
N TYR A 7 20.08 25.36 10.31
CA TYR A 7 20.21 24.73 11.62
C TYR A 7 19.63 23.31 11.62
N TRP A 8 18.41 23.15 11.11
CA TRP A 8 17.75 21.85 11.07
C TRP A 8 18.37 20.88 10.08
N MET A 9 18.75 21.34 8.88
CA MET A 9 19.46 20.48 7.92
C MET A 9 20.75 19.91 8.53
N LYS A 10 21.53 20.74 9.22
CA LYS A 10 22.75 20.31 9.90
C LYS A 10 22.45 19.32 11.04
N ASN A 11 21.45 19.60 11.87
CA ASN A 11 21.07 18.70 12.97
C ASN A 11 20.61 17.33 12.45
N LEU A 12 19.80 17.32 11.39
CA LEU A 12 19.30 16.09 10.76
C LEU A 12 20.47 15.25 10.21
N GLU A 13 21.42 15.89 9.53
CA GLU A 13 22.60 15.21 8.98
C GLU A 13 23.53 14.68 10.09
N GLU A 14 23.78 15.45 11.16
CA GLU A 14 24.58 15.00 12.30
C GLU A 14 23.92 13.82 13.02
N PHE A 15 22.61 13.89 13.26
CA PHE A 15 21.87 12.80 13.91
C PHE A 15 21.81 11.55 13.03
N GLN A 16 21.64 11.67 11.71
CA GLN A 16 21.66 10.53 10.79
C GLN A 16 22.99 9.77 10.81
N ARG A 17 24.12 10.49 10.94
CA ARG A 17 25.45 9.86 11.00
C ARG A 17 25.68 9.09 12.30
N SER A 18 25.31 9.68 13.44
CA SER A 18 25.53 9.06 14.75
C SER A 18 24.52 9.53 15.80
N PRO A 19 23.36 8.85 15.92
CA PRO A 19 22.29 9.23 16.85
C PRO A 19 22.77 9.36 18.30
N ASP A 20 23.48 8.35 18.82
CA ASP A 20 23.91 8.32 20.23
C ASP A 20 24.94 9.42 20.53
N THR A 21 25.88 9.65 19.60
CA THR A 21 26.88 10.72 19.74
C THR A 21 26.21 12.09 19.68
N PHE A 22 25.25 12.29 18.77
CA PHE A 22 24.51 13.54 18.67
C PHE A 22 23.80 13.86 19.98
N LEU A 23 23.02 12.92 20.51
CA LEU A 23 22.26 13.10 21.76
C LEU A 23 23.19 13.35 22.95
N THR A 24 24.27 12.57 23.08
CA THR A 24 25.25 12.71 24.16
C THR A 24 26.00 14.04 24.08
N SER A 25 26.41 14.46 22.89
CA SER A 25 27.18 15.70 22.69
C SER A 25 26.40 16.97 23.02
N ARG A 26 25.06 16.89 23.00
CA ARG A 26 24.15 18.02 23.26
C ARG A 26 23.43 17.91 24.60
N GLU A 27 23.63 16.83 25.35
CA GLU A 27 22.94 16.54 26.60
C GLU A 27 21.40 16.51 26.44
N ILE A 28 20.91 16.07 25.27
CA ILE A 28 19.47 16.00 24.95
C ILE A 28 19.05 14.53 24.91
N THR A 29 17.89 14.21 25.49
CA THR A 29 17.31 12.86 25.38
C THR A 29 16.59 12.67 24.04
N ALA A 30 16.45 11.44 23.58
CA ALA A 30 15.64 11.10 22.40
C ALA A 30 14.23 11.71 22.42
N HIS A 31 13.53 11.63 23.56
CA HIS A 31 12.19 12.21 23.74
C HIS A 31 12.15 13.73 23.47
N HIS A 32 13.04 14.50 24.10
CA HIS A 32 13.15 15.94 23.87
C HIS A 32 13.46 16.27 22.40
N PHE A 33 14.33 15.50 21.74
CA PHE A 33 14.64 15.72 20.34
C PHE A 33 13.44 15.46 19.41
N VAL A 34 12.64 14.43 19.71
CA VAL A 34 11.36 14.19 19.01
C VAL A 34 10.40 15.36 19.19
N LEU A 35 10.25 15.87 20.43
CA LEU A 35 9.40 17.03 20.71
C LEU A 35 9.86 18.27 19.94
N ASP A 36 11.17 18.53 19.88
CA ASP A 36 11.74 19.64 19.11
C ASP A 36 11.38 19.52 17.62
N ILE A 37 11.51 18.30 17.05
CA ILE A 37 11.12 18.03 15.66
C ILE A 37 9.63 18.31 15.45
N LEU A 38 8.76 17.79 16.32
CA LEU A 38 7.31 17.93 16.20
C LEU A 38 6.85 19.39 16.37
N GLN A 39 7.40 20.11 17.34
CA GLN A 39 7.12 21.54 17.52
C GLN A 39 7.52 22.34 16.29
N VAL A 40 8.67 22.05 15.71
CA VAL A 40 9.14 22.75 14.51
C VAL A 40 8.30 22.40 13.29
N LEU A 41 7.88 21.14 13.13
CA LEU A 41 6.95 20.76 12.07
C LEU A 41 5.61 21.52 12.17
N TYR A 42 5.11 21.72 13.40
CA TYR A 42 3.84 22.37 13.69
C TYR A 42 3.89 23.90 13.57
N HIS A 43 4.88 24.55 14.17
CA HIS A 43 4.91 26.01 14.32
C HIS A 43 5.76 26.74 13.27
N GLU A 44 6.83 26.12 12.75
CA GLU A 44 7.75 26.80 11.87
C GLU A 44 7.31 26.69 10.40
N ASN A 45 7.42 27.81 9.68
CA ASN A 45 7.20 27.84 8.24
C ASN A 45 8.44 27.33 7.50
N LEU A 46 8.68 26.03 7.63
CA LEU A 46 9.78 25.34 6.94
C LEU A 46 9.40 24.98 5.50
N PRO A 47 10.36 25.01 4.57
CA PRO A 47 10.21 24.40 3.26
C PRO A 47 9.79 22.94 3.37
N GLU A 48 8.90 22.51 2.48
CA GLU A 48 8.33 21.16 2.48
C GLU A 48 9.40 20.07 2.49
N ASN A 49 10.48 20.22 1.71
CA ASN A 49 11.57 19.25 1.66
C ASN A 49 12.23 19.00 3.02
N VAL A 50 12.34 20.05 3.87
CA VAL A 50 12.90 19.91 5.22
C VAL A 50 11.90 19.19 6.13
N LYS A 51 10.61 19.53 6.01
CA LYS A 51 9.54 18.83 6.75
C LYS A 51 9.50 17.33 6.41
N LEU A 52 9.66 17.00 5.13
CA LEU A 52 9.73 15.62 4.67
C LEU A 52 10.96 14.90 5.25
N GLN A 53 12.14 15.52 5.24
CA GLN A 53 13.34 14.93 5.85
C GLN A 53 13.17 14.65 7.35
N MET A 54 12.50 15.55 8.07
CA MET A 54 12.17 15.32 9.48
C MET A 54 11.23 14.13 9.67
N LEU A 55 10.16 14.03 8.87
CA LEU A 55 9.24 12.89 8.92
C LEU A 55 9.94 11.57 8.57
N PHE A 56 10.82 11.56 7.56
CA PHE A 56 11.64 10.40 7.22
C PHE A 56 12.59 9.99 8.35
N LEU A 57 13.17 10.96 9.06
CA LEU A 57 14.02 10.64 10.22
C LEU A 57 13.20 9.93 11.31
N LEU A 58 11.98 10.42 11.59
CA LEU A 58 11.09 9.78 12.54
C LEU A 58 10.72 8.35 12.11
N GLN A 59 10.57 8.08 10.81
CA GLN A 59 10.31 6.75 10.25
C GLN A 59 11.53 5.82 10.36
N GLU A 60 12.74 6.31 10.06
CA GLU A 60 13.94 5.47 10.00
C GLU A 60 14.47 5.11 11.39
N LYS A 61 14.37 6.03 12.35
CA LYS A 61 14.99 5.89 13.68
C LYS A 61 13.98 5.63 14.79
N VAL A 62 12.86 4.96 14.49
CA VAL A 62 11.78 4.70 15.46
C VAL A 62 12.30 4.02 16.73
N SER A 63 13.16 3.01 16.58
CA SER A 63 13.72 2.25 17.70
C SER A 63 14.58 3.11 18.63
N SER A 64 15.32 4.09 18.08
CA SER A 64 16.22 4.97 18.84
C SER A 64 15.51 6.20 19.41
N LEU A 65 14.46 6.68 18.74
CA LEU A 65 13.78 7.94 19.08
C LEU A 65 12.63 7.75 20.07
N PHE A 66 11.87 6.65 19.95
CA PHE A 66 10.67 6.42 20.75
C PHE A 66 10.91 5.31 21.78
N LEU A 67 11.55 5.65 22.91
CA LEU A 67 11.95 4.66 23.91
C LEU A 67 10.83 4.30 24.89
N ASP A 68 9.88 5.22 25.09
CA ASP A 68 8.80 5.10 26.05
C ASP A 68 7.43 5.28 25.39
N LEU A 69 6.38 4.70 26.00
CA LEU A 69 5.02 4.72 25.47
C LEU A 69 4.44 6.15 25.36
N ILE A 70 4.83 7.03 26.29
CA ILE A 70 4.36 8.42 26.33
C ILE A 70 4.89 9.18 25.11
N SER A 71 6.16 8.97 24.74
CA SER A 71 6.75 9.56 23.54
C SER A 71 6.01 9.15 22.27
N VAL A 72 5.58 7.89 22.18
CA VAL A 72 4.81 7.36 21.05
C VAL A 72 3.44 8.02 20.98
N GLU A 73 2.71 8.04 22.09
CA GLU A 73 1.39 8.67 22.19
C GLU A 73 1.44 10.15 21.82
N CYS A 74 2.34 10.92 22.43
CA CYS A 74 2.50 12.35 22.14
C CYS A 74 2.85 12.59 20.67
N ALA A 75 3.68 11.75 20.07
CA ALA A 75 4.06 11.90 18.68
C ALA A 75 2.92 11.57 17.72
N VAL A 76 2.24 10.45 17.90
CA VAL A 76 1.08 10.08 17.07
C VAL A 76 -0.02 11.13 17.19
N GLN A 77 -0.28 11.61 18.40
CA GLN A 77 -1.24 12.69 18.64
C GLN A 77 -0.82 14.00 17.95
N SER A 78 0.46 14.38 18.02
CA SER A 78 0.97 15.57 17.33
C SER A 78 0.85 15.44 15.81
N LEU A 79 1.13 14.26 15.25
CA LEU A 79 0.94 13.98 13.82
C LEU A 79 -0.53 14.13 13.41
N LYS A 80 -1.47 13.59 14.21
CA LYS A 80 -2.92 13.74 14.02
C LYS A 80 -3.34 15.20 14.05
N GLU A 81 -2.84 15.98 15.01
CA GLU A 81 -3.12 17.41 15.14
C GLU A 81 -2.54 18.27 14.01
N MET A 82 -1.41 17.87 13.42
CA MET A 82 -0.88 18.49 12.20
C MET A 82 -1.72 18.14 10.97
N PHE A 83 -2.20 16.90 10.88
CA PHE A 83 -2.92 16.40 9.72
C PHE A 83 -4.34 16.97 9.60
N LEU A 84 -5.15 16.86 10.67
CA LEU A 84 -6.59 17.11 10.60
C LEU A 84 -6.97 18.52 10.11
N PRO A 85 -6.37 19.63 10.64
CA PRO A 85 -6.70 20.97 10.17
C PRO A 85 -6.34 21.19 8.70
N ALA A 86 -5.18 20.66 8.27
CA ALA A 86 -4.69 20.80 6.91
C ALA A 86 -5.50 19.98 5.91
N HIS A 87 -5.87 18.75 6.26
CA HIS A 87 -6.76 17.93 5.45
C HIS A 87 -8.16 18.54 5.35
N LYS A 88 -8.71 19.05 6.46
CA LYS A 88 -10.01 19.74 6.45
C LYS A 88 -10.00 20.96 5.53
N ALA A 89 -8.98 21.82 5.61
CA ALA A 89 -8.84 22.97 4.72
C ALA A 89 -8.78 22.55 3.23
N MET A 90 -8.08 21.45 2.93
CA MET A 90 -8.03 20.88 1.58
C MET A 90 -9.41 20.43 1.07
N LEU A 91 -10.23 19.82 1.94
CA LEU A 91 -11.59 19.39 1.58
C LEU A 91 -12.58 20.56 1.43
N GLU A 92 -12.42 21.62 2.24
CA GLU A 92 -13.25 22.82 2.15
C GLU A 92 -13.05 23.56 0.81
N LEU A 93 -11.81 23.58 0.29
CA LEU A 93 -11.52 24.14 -1.04
C LEU A 93 -12.30 23.42 -2.16
N TYR A 94 -12.45 22.10 -2.09
CA TYR A 94 -13.27 21.35 -3.03
C TYR A 94 -14.75 21.77 -2.98
N THR A 95 -15.29 21.93 -1.77
CA THR A 95 -16.69 22.31 -1.56
C THR A 95 -16.96 23.72 -2.09
N ALA A 96 -15.99 24.64 -1.95
CA ALA A 96 -16.08 26.00 -2.49
C ALA A 96 -16.02 26.04 -4.03
N GLN A 97 -15.21 25.18 -4.67
CA GLN A 97 -15.10 25.13 -6.14
C GLN A 97 -16.29 24.44 -6.81
N THR A 98 -16.88 23.44 -6.16
CA THR A 98 -18.10 22.77 -6.65
C THR A 98 -19.35 23.62 -6.49
N SER A 99 -19.44 24.42 -5.43
CA SER A 99 -20.57 25.35 -5.24
C SER A 99 -20.54 26.57 -6.19
N SER A 100 -19.36 27.06 -6.55
CA SER A 100 -19.21 28.19 -7.49
C SER A 100 -19.44 27.83 -8.96
N SER A 101 -19.35 26.54 -9.31
CA SER A 101 -19.61 26.05 -10.68
C SER A 101 -21.08 25.73 -10.96
N PHE A 102 -21.96 25.76 -9.94
CA PHE A 102 -23.38 25.38 -10.04
C PHE A 102 -24.40 26.53 -9.94
N SER A 103 -23.99 27.80 -10.03
CA SER A 103 -24.94 28.94 -10.10
C SER A 103 -25.37 29.24 -11.54
N PRO A 104 -26.66 29.09 -11.92
CA PRO A 104 -27.18 29.46 -13.24
C PRO A 104 -27.96 30.77 -13.19
N SER A 105 -27.31 31.87 -13.57
CA SER A 105 -27.89 33.18 -13.97
C SER A 105 -26.76 34.22 -13.91
N SER A 106 -26.61 35.26 -14.72
CA SER A 106 -27.26 35.79 -15.93
C SER A 106 -26.45 37.06 -16.28
N ASN A 107 -26.21 37.33 -17.56
CA ASN A 107 -25.80 38.61 -18.17
C ASN A 107 -25.57 39.83 -17.23
N ALA A 108 -24.33 40.33 -17.17
CA ALA A 108 -24.05 41.78 -17.06
C ALA A 108 -22.64 42.13 -17.57
N LEU A 109 -22.56 43.25 -18.29
CA LEU A 109 -21.42 43.78 -19.05
C LEU A 109 -20.31 44.45 -18.20
N ARG A 110 -19.09 44.38 -18.75
CA ARG A 110 -17.99 45.38 -18.83
C ARG A 110 -17.47 46.14 -17.58
N ALA A 111 -16.13 46.06 -17.46
CA ALA A 111 -15.14 47.12 -17.15
C ALA A 111 -15.22 47.89 -15.81
N ASP A 112 -14.23 47.75 -14.93
CA ASP A 112 -13.07 48.66 -14.84
C ASP A 112 -12.12 48.31 -13.67
N SER A 113 -10.93 48.91 -13.74
CA SER A 113 -9.71 48.87 -12.93
C SER A 113 -9.84 49.11 -11.40
N ASN A 114 -9.11 48.32 -10.59
CA ASN A 114 -7.92 48.75 -9.81
C ASN A 114 -7.44 47.70 -8.77
N PRO A 115 -6.12 47.57 -8.53
CA PRO A 115 -5.57 46.68 -7.51
C PRO A 115 -5.20 47.47 -6.25
N SER A 116 -5.96 47.36 -5.16
CA SER A 116 -5.48 47.56 -3.78
C SER A 116 -6.64 47.60 -2.77
N SER A 117 -6.77 46.58 -1.92
CA SER A 117 -7.01 46.79 -0.50
C SER A 117 -6.89 45.50 0.31
N ARG A 118 -6.09 45.58 1.38
CA ARG A 118 -6.13 44.81 2.62
C ARG A 118 -5.82 43.31 2.58
N ARG A 119 -4.53 43.05 2.86
CA ARG A 119 -4.06 41.87 3.60
C ARG A 119 -4.61 41.95 5.03
N ASP A 120 -5.72 41.27 5.29
CA ASP A 120 -6.00 40.73 6.60
C ASP A 120 -5.66 39.24 6.54
N MET A 121 -4.44 38.90 6.98
CA MET A 121 -4.00 37.50 7.11
C MET A 121 -4.74 36.88 8.30
N THR A 122 -5.85 36.23 8.03
CA THR A 122 -6.46 35.28 8.96
C THR A 122 -5.54 34.05 9.10
N PRO A 123 -5.46 33.39 10.27
CA PRO A 123 -4.67 32.15 10.47
C PRO A 123 -5.04 31.01 9.51
N TYR A 124 -6.20 31.11 8.84
CA TYR A 124 -6.62 30.22 7.74
C TYR A 124 -5.72 30.26 6.50
N SER A 125 -4.92 31.32 6.26
CA SER A 125 -4.11 31.42 5.03
C SER A 125 -2.81 30.61 5.07
N LEU A 126 -2.35 30.18 6.26
CA LEU A 126 -1.12 29.37 6.41
C LEU A 126 -1.40 27.86 6.28
N VAL A 127 -2.61 27.42 6.63
CA VAL A 127 -3.05 26.02 6.52
C VAL A 127 -3.46 25.66 5.08
N ALA A 128 -3.72 26.67 4.24
CA ALA A 128 -4.27 26.52 2.88
C ALA A 128 -3.28 26.01 1.81
N GLN A 129 -2.06 25.61 2.15
CA GLN A 129 -1.05 25.14 1.18
C GLN A 129 -0.28 23.89 1.60
N SER A 130 -0.81 23.06 2.51
CA SER A 130 -0.20 21.75 2.76
C SER A 130 -0.36 20.87 1.53
N SER A 131 0.77 20.46 0.93
CA SER A 131 0.76 19.56 -0.22
C SER A 131 0.17 18.20 0.16
N GLN A 132 -0.42 17.50 -0.81
CA GLN A 132 -0.85 16.11 -0.59
C GLN A 132 0.33 15.21 -0.23
N ILE A 133 1.55 15.50 -0.72
CA ILE A 133 2.76 14.73 -0.42
C ILE A 133 3.09 14.81 1.07
N TYR A 134 3.06 16.01 1.64
CA TYR A 134 3.32 16.23 3.05
C TYR A 134 2.28 15.55 3.93
N LEU A 135 0.99 15.70 3.60
CA LEU A 135 -0.10 15.04 4.33
C LEU A 135 0.00 13.51 4.26
N SER A 136 0.27 12.96 3.08
CA SER A 136 0.54 11.54 2.91
C SER A 136 1.69 11.07 3.79
N GLN A 137 2.78 11.82 3.85
CA GLN A 137 3.93 11.45 4.67
C GLN A 137 3.67 11.50 6.17
N ILE A 138 2.78 12.38 6.64
CA ILE A 138 2.30 12.33 8.03
C ILE A 138 1.57 11.00 8.31
N LEU A 139 0.70 10.56 7.40
CA LEU A 139 -0.01 9.27 7.54
C LEU A 139 0.98 8.10 7.59
N VAL A 140 1.94 8.07 6.67
CA VAL A 140 2.99 7.03 6.64
C VAL A 140 3.80 7.03 7.93
N THR A 141 4.27 8.20 8.41
CA THR A 141 5.05 8.29 9.65
C THR A 141 4.26 7.76 10.84
N GLY A 142 2.98 8.12 10.96
CA GLY A 142 2.14 7.62 12.04
C GLY A 142 1.98 6.09 11.97
N THR A 143 1.65 5.54 10.80
CA THR A 143 1.53 4.08 10.61
C THR A 143 2.83 3.33 10.93
N VAL A 144 3.98 3.85 10.49
CA VAL A 144 5.30 3.25 10.80
C VAL A 144 5.56 3.22 12.30
N ILE A 145 5.24 4.30 13.02
CA ILE A 145 5.38 4.36 14.48
C ILE A 145 4.44 3.35 15.15
N LEU A 146 3.18 3.27 14.72
CA LEU A 146 2.20 2.35 15.30
C LEU A 146 2.64 0.90 15.21
N ILE A 147 3.11 0.48 14.02
CA ILE A 147 3.58 -0.89 13.75
C ILE A 147 4.88 -1.16 14.50
N SER A 148 5.88 -0.29 14.35
CA SER A 148 7.23 -0.50 14.91
C SER A 148 7.26 -0.51 16.43
N LYS A 149 6.25 0.07 17.09
CA LYS A 149 6.10 0.08 18.55
C LYS A 149 4.97 -0.78 19.07
N GLU A 150 4.41 -1.62 18.20
CA GLU A 150 3.38 -2.60 18.55
C GLU A 150 2.26 -1.96 19.39
N THR A 151 1.86 -0.75 18.98
CA THR A 151 0.91 0.07 19.74
C THR A 151 -0.43 -0.61 19.92
N LEU A 152 -0.80 -1.54 19.04
CA LEU A 152 -1.98 -2.38 19.22
C LEU A 152 -1.97 -3.19 20.53
N GLU A 153 -0.80 -3.61 21.01
CA GLU A 153 -0.65 -4.34 22.27
C GLU A 153 -0.37 -3.41 23.44
N ASN A 154 0.43 -2.37 23.20
CA ASN A 154 0.95 -1.49 24.24
C ASN A 154 0.02 -0.30 24.58
N ASN A 155 -0.75 0.21 23.61
CA ASN A 155 -1.68 1.33 23.75
C ASN A 155 -2.77 1.32 22.65
N GLN A 156 -3.83 0.54 22.89
CA GLN A 156 -4.94 0.36 21.94
C GLN A 156 -5.67 1.66 21.59
N GLU A 157 -5.79 2.59 22.53
CA GLU A 157 -6.52 3.84 22.32
C GLU A 157 -5.87 4.66 21.22
N VAL A 158 -4.55 4.90 21.31
CA VAL A 158 -3.78 5.63 20.29
C VAL A 158 -3.83 4.95 18.93
N PHE A 159 -3.80 3.61 18.91
CA PHE A 159 -3.92 2.84 17.68
C PHE A 159 -5.27 3.05 16.99
N VAL A 160 -6.38 2.86 17.73
CA VAL A 160 -7.74 3.04 17.21
C VAL A 160 -7.94 4.47 16.74
N ASP A 161 -7.51 5.45 17.54
CA ASP A 161 -7.63 6.87 17.25
C ASP A 161 -6.96 7.31 15.95
N PHE A 162 -5.85 6.67 15.59
CA PHE A 162 -5.13 6.95 14.34
C PHE A 162 -5.70 6.16 13.17
N VAL A 163 -6.14 4.92 13.38
CA VAL A 163 -6.89 4.15 12.37
C VAL A 163 -8.17 4.90 11.96
N GLU A 164 -8.84 5.56 12.90
CA GLU A 164 -9.97 6.43 12.60
C GLU A 164 -9.62 7.53 11.59
N VAL A 165 -8.47 8.20 11.76
CA VAL A 165 -7.98 9.21 10.79
C VAL A 165 -7.82 8.59 9.40
N LEU A 166 -7.24 7.40 9.29
CA LEU A 166 -7.09 6.70 8.01
C LEU A 166 -8.45 6.37 7.39
N THR A 167 -9.39 5.86 8.20
CA THR A 167 -10.75 5.54 7.74
C THR A 167 -11.53 6.77 7.30
N ASP A 168 -11.38 7.91 7.98
CA ASP A 168 -11.99 9.19 7.60
C ASP A 168 -11.48 9.69 6.24
N VAL A 169 -10.21 9.49 5.93
CA VAL A 169 -9.63 9.87 4.63
C VAL A 169 -10.22 9.02 3.50
N ILE A 170 -10.33 7.70 3.70
CA ILE A 170 -10.87 6.80 2.67
C ILE A 170 -12.39 6.86 2.52
N ASP A 171 -13.10 7.45 3.49
CA ASP A 171 -14.55 7.62 3.42
C ASP A 171 -14.95 8.64 2.33
N VAL A 172 -14.09 9.62 2.06
CA VAL A 172 -14.27 10.70 1.07
C VAL A 172 -13.86 10.25 -0.35
N VAL A 173 -14.61 9.31 -0.90
CA VAL A 173 -14.41 8.71 -2.23
C VAL A 173 -14.66 9.74 -3.35
N ASN A 174 -13.97 9.57 -4.49
CA ASN A 174 -14.13 10.40 -5.71
C ASN A 174 -13.78 11.89 -5.57
N ASN A 175 -13.15 12.32 -4.47
CA ASN A 175 -12.66 13.69 -4.36
C ASN A 175 -11.29 13.83 -5.08
N PRO A 176 -11.13 14.73 -6.06
CA PRO A 176 -9.89 14.88 -6.81
C PRO A 176 -8.78 15.61 -6.03
N PHE A 177 -9.11 16.31 -4.95
CA PHE A 177 -8.16 17.13 -4.17
C PHE A 177 -7.37 16.32 -3.14
N ASN A 178 -7.81 15.12 -2.81
CA ASN A 178 -7.14 14.24 -1.83
C ASN A 178 -6.73 12.90 -2.44
N LEU A 179 -6.56 12.78 -3.76
CA LEU A 179 -6.22 11.51 -4.43
C LEU A 179 -4.99 10.82 -3.82
N LEU A 180 -3.89 11.55 -3.66
CA LEU A 180 -2.66 10.98 -3.13
C LEU A 180 -2.81 10.65 -1.63
N VAL A 181 -3.46 11.52 -0.86
CA VAL A 181 -3.70 11.27 0.58
C VAL A 181 -4.60 10.05 0.79
N ARG A 182 -5.63 9.89 -0.05
CA ARG A 182 -6.56 8.77 -0.03
C ARG A 182 -5.90 7.47 -0.46
N ARG A 183 -5.08 7.52 -1.52
CA ARG A 183 -4.21 6.40 -1.91
C ARG A 183 -3.32 5.98 -0.74
N THR A 184 -2.61 6.93 -0.13
CA THR A 184 -1.73 6.66 1.01
C THR A 184 -2.49 6.09 2.21
N ALA A 185 -3.70 6.59 2.51
CA ALA A 185 -4.50 6.04 3.59
C ALA A 185 -4.92 4.59 3.33
N CYS A 186 -5.28 4.23 2.08
CA CYS A 186 -5.50 2.84 1.69
C CYS A 186 -4.24 1.99 1.88
N ASP A 187 -3.09 2.48 1.41
CA ASP A 187 -1.82 1.76 1.52
C ASP A 187 -1.41 1.59 3.00
N CYS A 188 -1.63 2.60 3.86
CA CYS A 188 -1.42 2.53 5.32
C CYS A 188 -2.35 1.51 5.99
N LEU A 189 -3.64 1.47 5.64
CA LEU A 189 -4.58 0.47 6.16
C LEU A 189 -4.21 -0.94 5.69
N TRP A 190 -3.73 -1.06 4.45
CA TRP A 190 -3.25 -2.33 3.91
C TRP A 190 -2.00 -2.80 4.67
N GLU A 191 -1.05 -1.91 4.98
CA GLU A 191 0.12 -2.24 5.78
C GLU A 191 -0.24 -2.68 7.21
N LEU A 192 -1.24 -2.03 7.82
CA LEU A 192 -1.77 -2.44 9.13
C LEU A 192 -2.45 -3.82 9.07
N GLU A 193 -3.21 -4.10 8.02
CA GLU A 193 -3.82 -5.42 7.79
C GLU A 193 -2.77 -6.50 7.51
N MET A 194 -1.66 -6.16 6.85
CA MET A 194 -0.53 -7.09 6.66
C MET A 194 0.25 -7.35 7.97
N SER A 195 0.37 -6.33 8.82
CA SER A 195 1.03 -6.43 10.12
C SER A 195 0.17 -7.12 11.18
N TYR A 196 -1.15 -7.01 11.06
CA TYR A 196 -2.15 -7.62 11.95
C TYR A 196 -3.26 -8.29 11.12
N PRO A 197 -2.99 -9.46 10.51
CA PRO A 197 -3.96 -10.12 9.63
C PRO A 197 -5.30 -10.41 10.32
N GLY A 198 -6.37 -9.92 9.71
CA GLY A 198 -7.72 -9.98 10.27
C GLY A 198 -8.14 -8.75 11.07
N LEU A 199 -7.31 -7.72 11.17
CA LEU A 199 -7.65 -6.46 11.84
C LEU A 199 -8.94 -5.84 11.32
N LEU A 200 -9.14 -5.87 10.01
CA LEU A 200 -10.23 -5.17 9.33
C LEU A 200 -11.38 -6.09 8.90
N HIS A 201 -11.37 -7.37 9.29
CA HIS A 201 -12.33 -8.37 8.80
C HIS A 201 -13.80 -7.97 9.03
N ALA A 202 -14.12 -7.40 10.21
CA ALA A 202 -15.46 -6.96 10.56
C ALA A 202 -15.97 -5.78 9.72
N LYS A 203 -15.06 -5.07 9.02
CA LYS A 203 -15.38 -3.91 8.18
C LYS A 203 -15.31 -4.23 6.68
N LEU A 204 -15.22 -5.51 6.30
CA LEU A 204 -15.06 -5.97 4.92
C LEU A 204 -16.08 -5.38 3.93
N ASP A 205 -17.38 -5.38 4.26
CA ASP A 205 -18.41 -4.81 3.38
C ASP A 205 -18.22 -3.30 3.12
N HIS A 206 -17.67 -2.55 4.09
CA HIS A 206 -17.36 -1.14 3.87
C HIS A 206 -16.30 -0.98 2.79
N PHE A 207 -15.22 -1.77 2.83
CA PHE A 207 -14.18 -1.72 1.81
C PHE A 207 -14.68 -2.16 0.44
N TYR A 208 -15.56 -3.18 0.39
CA TYR A 208 -16.25 -3.57 -0.83
C TYR A 208 -17.08 -2.42 -1.42
N ALA A 209 -17.90 -1.76 -0.59
CA ALA A 209 -18.73 -0.65 -1.04
C ALA A 209 -17.89 0.55 -1.50
N LYS A 210 -16.77 0.82 -0.84
CA LYS A 210 -15.85 1.92 -1.21
C LYS A 210 -15.10 1.63 -2.50
N SER A 211 -14.63 0.40 -2.71
CA SER A 211 -14.00 0.01 -3.98
C SER A 211 -15.01 0.10 -5.13
N ALA A 212 -16.25 -0.38 -4.93
CA ALA A 212 -17.31 -0.29 -5.94
C ALA A 212 -17.75 1.15 -6.25
N ALA A 213 -17.61 2.08 -5.31
CA ALA A 213 -17.96 3.49 -5.51
C ALA A 213 -16.81 4.33 -6.09
N GLU A 214 -15.56 3.85 -6.04
CA GLU A 214 -14.38 4.59 -6.47
C GLU A 214 -14.19 4.54 -7.98
N ASN A 215 -14.19 5.71 -8.63
CA ASN A 215 -14.06 5.85 -10.08
C ASN A 215 -12.78 6.58 -10.50
N SER A 216 -11.92 6.96 -9.55
CA SER A 216 -10.66 7.64 -9.84
C SER A 216 -9.49 6.64 -9.99
N PRO A 217 -8.30 7.09 -10.46
CA PRO A 217 -7.14 6.21 -10.67
C PRO A 217 -6.62 5.49 -9.42
N ILE A 218 -7.10 5.84 -8.23
CA ILE A 218 -6.72 5.19 -6.98
C ILE A 218 -7.55 3.95 -6.66
N PHE A 219 -8.53 3.61 -7.50
CA PHE A 219 -9.34 2.39 -7.41
C PHE A 219 -8.52 1.14 -7.08
N GLN A 220 -7.33 1.00 -7.69
CA GLN A 220 -6.44 -0.12 -7.43
C GLN A 220 -6.03 -0.27 -5.94
N SER A 221 -5.82 0.82 -5.20
CA SER A 221 -5.45 0.75 -3.78
C SER A 221 -6.62 0.27 -2.92
N TYR A 222 -7.85 0.66 -3.26
CA TYR A 222 -9.05 0.11 -2.62
C TYR A 222 -9.22 -1.37 -2.94
N MET A 223 -8.98 -1.78 -4.19
CA MET A 223 -9.09 -3.18 -4.60
C MET A 223 -8.06 -4.07 -3.91
N VAL A 224 -6.80 -3.63 -3.85
CA VAL A 224 -5.74 -4.35 -3.14
C VAL A 224 -6.09 -4.51 -1.66
N LEU A 225 -6.50 -3.42 -1.00
CA LEU A 225 -6.94 -3.46 0.40
C LEU A 225 -8.13 -4.42 0.58
N PHE A 226 -9.19 -4.28 -0.21
CA PHE A 226 -10.37 -5.13 -0.16
C PHE A 226 -10.03 -6.61 -0.30
N VAL A 227 -9.20 -6.97 -1.28
CA VAL A 227 -8.81 -8.36 -1.54
C VAL A 227 -7.96 -8.94 -0.40
N THR A 228 -7.04 -8.15 0.17
CA THR A 228 -6.28 -8.58 1.35
C THR A 228 -7.20 -8.86 2.53
N VAL A 229 -8.09 -7.91 2.87
CA VAL A 229 -9.02 -8.07 3.99
C VAL A 229 -9.96 -9.25 3.76
N LEU A 230 -10.46 -9.43 2.53
CA LEU A 230 -11.28 -10.58 2.16
C LEU A 230 -10.56 -11.89 2.43
N ARG A 231 -9.30 -12.01 1.98
CA ARG A 231 -8.51 -13.23 2.21
C ARG A 231 -8.33 -13.50 3.70
N HIS A 232 -7.87 -12.52 4.48
CA HIS A 232 -7.64 -12.73 5.91
C HIS A 232 -8.95 -12.99 6.67
N ALA A 233 -10.06 -12.37 6.28
CA ALA A 233 -11.37 -12.67 6.85
C ALA A 233 -11.80 -14.11 6.58
N MET A 234 -11.57 -14.62 5.36
CA MET A 234 -11.85 -16.02 5.02
C MET A 234 -10.94 -16.99 5.77
N GLU A 235 -9.66 -16.65 5.95
CA GLU A 235 -8.70 -17.44 6.73
C GLU A 235 -9.11 -17.50 8.21
N LEU A 236 -9.50 -16.38 8.81
CA LEU A 236 -10.03 -16.32 10.17
C LEU A 236 -11.27 -17.20 10.34
N LEU A 237 -12.26 -17.05 9.45
CA LEU A 237 -13.47 -17.86 9.50
C LEU A 237 -13.15 -19.36 9.49
N LEU A 238 -12.24 -19.78 8.60
CA LEU A 238 -11.88 -21.18 8.44
C LEU A 238 -11.04 -21.72 9.62
N GLN A 239 -10.30 -20.86 10.30
CA GLN A 239 -9.55 -21.24 11.51
C GLN A 239 -10.46 -21.38 12.73
N GLU A 240 -11.41 -20.47 12.92
CA GLU A 240 -12.37 -20.52 14.04
C GLU A 240 -13.34 -21.71 13.92
N SER A 241 -13.63 -22.13 12.69
CA SER A 241 -14.72 -23.05 12.39
C SER A 241 -14.36 -24.53 12.30
N ALA A 242 -13.28 -24.97 12.94
CA ALA A 242 -12.84 -26.38 12.91
C ALA A 242 -13.94 -27.40 13.30
N ASN A 243 -15.09 -26.96 13.86
CA ASN A 243 -16.19 -27.82 14.32
C ASN A 243 -17.60 -27.55 13.76
N ARG A 244 -17.81 -26.63 12.80
CA ARG A 244 -19.01 -26.42 11.92
C ARG A 244 -19.17 -24.92 11.61
N LEU A 245 -19.06 -24.55 10.34
CA LEU A 245 -19.45 -23.22 9.85
C LEU A 245 -20.98 -23.11 9.80
N ASP A 246 -21.50 -21.95 10.17
CA ASP A 246 -22.88 -21.56 9.85
C ASP A 246 -23.03 -21.42 8.33
N ASP A 247 -24.19 -21.80 7.79
CA ASP A 247 -24.42 -21.83 6.34
C ASP A 247 -24.37 -20.41 5.72
N ASN A 248 -24.62 -19.35 6.51
CA ASN A 248 -24.65 -17.95 6.06
C ASN A 248 -23.45 -17.10 6.52
N CYS A 249 -22.40 -17.68 7.10
CA CYS A 249 -21.28 -16.93 7.68
C CYS A 249 -20.52 -16.06 6.66
N VAL A 250 -20.32 -16.55 5.43
CA VAL A 250 -19.61 -15.81 4.37
C VAL A 250 -20.47 -14.65 3.86
N ASN A 251 -21.78 -14.90 3.72
CA ASN A 251 -22.72 -13.86 3.30
C ASN A 251 -22.82 -12.76 4.34
N SER A 252 -22.83 -13.10 5.63
CA SER A 252 -22.92 -12.09 6.69
C SER A 252 -21.71 -11.16 6.69
N LEU A 253 -20.48 -11.66 6.46
CA LEU A 253 -19.29 -10.80 6.32
C LEU A 253 -19.40 -9.76 5.20
N LEU A 254 -20.03 -10.12 4.08
CA LEU A 254 -20.10 -9.31 2.86
C LEU A 254 -21.38 -8.48 2.71
N THR A 255 -22.33 -8.58 3.66
CA THR A 255 -23.64 -7.90 3.52
C THR A 255 -24.13 -7.22 4.79
N SER A 256 -23.64 -7.61 5.96
CA SER A 256 -24.36 -7.31 7.19
C SER A 256 -24.09 -5.90 7.75
N ARG A 257 -23.05 -5.19 7.28
CA ARG A 257 -22.55 -3.93 7.88
C ARG A 257 -22.70 -3.92 9.40
N THR A 258 -22.41 -5.04 10.04
CA THR A 258 -22.71 -5.27 11.46
C THR A 258 -22.03 -4.24 12.33
N GLU A 259 -20.87 -3.73 11.89
CA GLU A 259 -20.10 -2.73 12.60
C GLU A 259 -19.86 -1.46 11.77
N PRO A 260 -19.89 -0.27 12.43
CA PRO A 260 -20.01 1.00 11.74
C PRO A 260 -18.73 1.60 11.15
N LEU A 261 -17.78 0.93 10.50
CA LEU A 261 -16.46 1.51 10.08
C LEU A 261 -15.61 2.16 11.20
N LYS A 262 -16.11 3.18 11.90
CA LYS A 262 -15.57 3.82 13.11
C LYS A 262 -16.54 3.74 14.31
N PRO A 263 -16.03 3.62 15.55
CA PRO A 263 -14.64 3.30 15.88
C PRO A 263 -14.27 1.86 15.47
N LEU A 264 -12.98 1.56 15.47
CA LEU A 264 -12.50 0.18 15.42
C LEU A 264 -12.71 -0.45 16.80
N TYR A 265 -13.52 -1.51 16.88
CA TYR A 265 -13.75 -2.21 18.13
C TYR A 265 -12.72 -3.32 18.29
N LEU A 266 -11.79 -3.15 19.24
CA LEU A 266 -10.77 -4.13 19.55
C LEU A 266 -11.06 -4.81 20.90
N PRO A 267 -11.13 -6.15 20.95
CA PRO A 267 -11.15 -6.88 22.21
C PRO A 267 -9.86 -6.69 23.01
N LYS A 268 -9.94 -6.81 24.35
CA LYS A 268 -8.77 -6.67 25.24
C LYS A 268 -7.66 -7.69 24.97
N ASP A 269 -7.97 -8.81 24.33
CA ASP A 269 -7.04 -9.87 23.92
C ASP A 269 -6.87 -9.94 22.38
N ALA A 270 -7.04 -8.81 21.67
CA ALA A 270 -7.05 -8.77 20.20
C ALA A 270 -5.83 -9.45 19.54
N SER A 271 -4.63 -9.32 20.13
CA SER A 271 -3.40 -9.94 19.59
C SER A 271 -3.47 -11.47 19.47
N LYS A 272 -4.30 -12.14 20.28
CA LYS A 272 -4.48 -13.60 20.23
C LYS A 272 -5.51 -14.04 19.19
N GLN A 273 -6.29 -13.11 18.64
CA GLN A 273 -7.37 -13.38 17.69
C GLN A 273 -6.93 -13.14 16.24
N PHE A 274 -5.86 -12.38 16.02
CA PHE A 274 -5.30 -12.19 14.68
C PHE A 274 -4.61 -13.46 14.18
N LEU A 275 -4.58 -13.63 12.86
CA LEU A 275 -3.81 -14.72 12.28
C LEU A 275 -2.32 -14.45 12.57
N PRO A 276 -1.52 -15.49 12.87
CA PRO A 276 -0.10 -15.31 13.07
C PRO A 276 0.51 -14.68 11.81
N VAL A 277 1.31 -13.62 11.99
CA VAL A 277 2.12 -13.03 10.92
C VAL A 277 3.12 -14.09 10.48
N THR A 278 2.73 -14.82 9.45
CA THR A 278 3.44 -16.00 9.04
C THR A 278 4.47 -15.56 8.00
N ILE A 279 5.65 -15.12 8.44
CA ILE A 279 6.85 -15.08 7.58
C ILE A 279 7.32 -16.53 7.38
N GLN A 280 6.46 -17.42 6.88
CA GLN A 280 6.91 -18.76 6.53
C GLN A 280 7.68 -18.65 5.22
N ALA A 281 8.93 -19.10 5.26
CA ALA A 281 9.69 -19.43 4.07
C ALA A 281 8.93 -20.41 3.13
N GLY A 282 7.83 -21.03 3.59
CA GLY A 282 6.86 -21.82 2.82
C GLY A 282 5.48 -21.16 2.62
N ALA A 283 5.39 -19.84 2.39
CA ALA A 283 4.15 -19.06 2.22
C ALA A 283 3.14 -19.54 1.14
N LEU A 284 3.46 -20.58 0.36
CA LEU A 284 2.51 -21.22 -0.55
C LEU A 284 1.93 -22.55 -0.04
N SER A 285 2.47 -23.13 1.04
CA SER A 285 1.87 -24.26 1.74
C SER A 285 0.71 -23.83 2.67
N SER A 286 -0.03 -22.79 2.27
CA SER A 286 -1.34 -22.53 2.85
C SER A 286 -2.20 -23.75 2.52
N ARG A 287 -2.59 -24.53 3.54
CA ARG A 287 -3.61 -25.58 3.44
C ARG A 287 -4.66 -25.14 2.44
N SER A 288 -4.98 -25.96 1.43
CA SER A 288 -6.08 -25.66 0.52
C SER A 288 -7.34 -25.42 1.35
N LEU A 289 -7.72 -24.16 1.46
CA LEU A 289 -8.84 -23.69 2.26
C LEU A 289 -10.10 -24.01 1.48
N THR A 290 -10.56 -25.25 1.63
CA THR A 290 -11.79 -25.71 1.00
C THR A 290 -12.96 -25.34 1.91
N LEU A 291 -13.83 -24.46 1.39
CA LEU A 291 -15.10 -24.19 2.04
C LEU A 291 -15.96 -25.47 2.01
N PRO A 292 -16.60 -25.85 3.12
CA PRO A 292 -17.58 -26.93 3.13
C PRO A 292 -18.71 -26.69 2.12
N GLU A 293 -19.21 -27.75 1.51
CA GLU A 293 -20.24 -27.67 0.45
C GLU A 293 -21.57 -27.06 0.92
N ASN A 294 -21.83 -27.04 2.23
CA ASN A 294 -23.05 -26.50 2.83
C ASN A 294 -23.05 -24.97 2.99
N VAL A 295 -21.90 -24.32 2.87
CA VAL A 295 -21.79 -22.87 3.04
C VAL A 295 -22.28 -22.14 1.78
N ASP A 296 -23.19 -21.19 1.95
CA ASP A 296 -23.62 -20.33 0.85
C ASP A 296 -22.47 -19.37 0.45
N THR A 297 -22.09 -19.46 -0.81
CA THR A 297 -20.98 -18.70 -1.42
C THR A 297 -21.48 -17.63 -2.39
N LYS A 298 -22.78 -17.33 -2.41
CA LYS A 298 -23.36 -16.36 -3.35
C LYS A 298 -22.68 -15.00 -3.28
N GLU A 299 -22.50 -14.44 -2.09
CA GLU A 299 -21.89 -13.11 -1.94
C GLU A 299 -20.39 -13.14 -2.23
N LEU A 300 -19.70 -14.24 -1.90
CA LEU A 300 -18.30 -14.45 -2.30
C LEU A 300 -18.16 -14.49 -3.82
N LYS A 301 -19.05 -15.22 -4.51
CA LYS A 301 -19.10 -15.26 -5.98
C LYS A 301 -19.39 -13.89 -6.57
N ARG A 302 -20.26 -13.09 -5.95
CA ARG A 302 -20.52 -11.70 -6.36
C ARG A 302 -19.28 -10.82 -6.19
N ALA A 303 -18.58 -10.93 -5.07
CA ALA A 303 -17.33 -10.20 -4.81
C ALA A 303 -16.24 -10.59 -5.81
N VAL A 304 -16.08 -11.89 -6.09
CA VAL A 304 -15.16 -12.41 -7.10
C VAL A 304 -15.54 -11.94 -8.50
N SER A 305 -16.83 -11.97 -8.87
CA SER A 305 -17.30 -11.47 -10.17
C SER A 305 -16.96 -9.99 -10.32
N PHE A 306 -17.26 -9.17 -9.30
CA PHE A 306 -16.90 -7.76 -9.28
C PHE A 306 -15.39 -7.55 -9.46
N LEU A 307 -14.56 -8.37 -8.81
CA LEU A 307 -13.12 -8.32 -8.99
C LEU A 307 -12.72 -8.64 -10.44
N MET A 308 -13.26 -9.70 -11.02
CA MET A 308 -12.93 -10.13 -12.39
C MET A 308 -13.41 -9.11 -13.43
N ASP A 309 -14.57 -8.50 -13.22
CA ASP A 309 -15.11 -7.46 -14.11
C ASP A 309 -14.21 -6.21 -14.13
N ASN A 310 -13.51 -5.94 -13.02
CA ASN A 310 -12.67 -4.76 -12.84
C ASN A 310 -11.16 -5.05 -12.93
N ILE A 311 -10.75 -6.28 -13.22
CA ILE A 311 -9.33 -6.67 -13.24
C ILE A 311 -8.52 -5.88 -14.26
N GLY A 312 -9.16 -5.46 -15.37
CA GLY A 312 -8.53 -4.67 -16.43
C GLY A 312 -8.16 -3.23 -16.02
N PHE A 313 -8.66 -2.74 -14.88
CA PHE A 313 -8.29 -1.43 -14.34
C PHE A 313 -7.07 -1.48 -13.43
N LEU A 314 -6.56 -2.67 -13.12
CA LEU A 314 -5.39 -2.85 -12.27
C LEU A 314 -4.11 -2.80 -13.11
N ASN A 315 -3.07 -2.17 -12.56
CA ASN A 315 -1.74 -2.29 -13.14
C ASN A 315 -1.14 -3.68 -12.87
N THR A 316 0.01 -3.98 -13.48
CA THR A 316 0.68 -5.27 -13.34
C THR A 316 0.92 -5.68 -11.89
N THR A 317 1.32 -4.73 -11.02
CA THR A 317 1.56 -4.99 -9.60
C THR A 317 0.26 -5.31 -8.85
N GLY A 318 -0.82 -4.58 -9.14
CA GLY A 318 -2.14 -4.83 -8.58
C GLY A 318 -2.71 -6.17 -9.01
N ILE A 319 -2.59 -6.51 -10.30
CA ILE A 319 -2.98 -7.84 -10.83
C ILE A 319 -2.17 -8.92 -10.13
N PHE A 320 -0.84 -8.75 -10.05
CA PHE A 320 0.04 -9.70 -9.37
C PHE A 320 -0.44 -9.95 -7.94
N HIS A 321 -0.67 -8.88 -7.17
CA HIS A 321 -1.11 -8.99 -5.78
C HIS A 321 -2.46 -9.69 -5.68
N VAL A 322 -3.48 -9.21 -6.41
CA VAL A 322 -4.83 -9.77 -6.35
C VAL A 322 -4.85 -11.26 -6.75
N MET A 323 -4.21 -11.59 -7.86
CA MET A 323 -4.17 -12.97 -8.37
C MET A 323 -3.39 -13.88 -7.43
N PHE A 324 -2.29 -13.40 -6.84
CA PHE A 324 -1.52 -14.15 -5.87
C PHE A 324 -2.32 -14.43 -4.58
N GLN A 325 -3.14 -13.47 -4.12
CA GLN A 325 -3.94 -13.64 -2.91
C GLN A 325 -5.16 -14.55 -3.11
N MET A 326 -5.84 -14.49 -4.27
CA MET A 326 -7.14 -15.16 -4.47
C MET A 326 -7.13 -16.32 -5.48
N PHE A 327 -6.24 -16.30 -6.47
CA PHE A 327 -6.26 -17.22 -7.62
C PHE A 327 -4.88 -17.81 -7.91
N LYS A 328 -4.21 -18.32 -6.87
CA LYS A 328 -2.86 -18.91 -6.97
C LYS A 328 -2.70 -19.85 -8.17
N SER A 329 -3.68 -20.71 -8.43
CA SER A 329 -3.65 -21.70 -9.52
C SER A 329 -3.90 -21.14 -10.93
N GLN A 330 -4.41 -19.92 -11.08
CA GLN A 330 -4.61 -19.28 -12.39
C GLN A 330 -3.71 -18.07 -12.60
N PHE A 331 -2.91 -17.73 -11.59
CA PHE A 331 -2.07 -16.56 -11.53
C PHE A 331 -1.21 -16.38 -12.79
N ILE A 332 -0.58 -17.46 -13.26
CA ILE A 332 0.29 -17.40 -14.45
C ILE A 332 -0.50 -17.18 -15.74
N THR A 333 -1.76 -17.61 -15.83
CA THR A 333 -2.58 -17.34 -17.02
C THR A 333 -2.86 -15.84 -17.17
N TRP A 334 -3.10 -15.13 -16.05
CA TRP A 334 -3.54 -13.73 -16.04
C TRP A 334 -2.41 -12.71 -16.03
N VAL A 335 -1.25 -13.07 -15.49
CA VAL A 335 -0.09 -12.15 -15.41
C VAL A 335 0.67 -12.18 -16.74
N SER A 336 0.14 -11.51 -17.78
CA SER A 336 0.86 -11.30 -19.03
C SER A 336 1.89 -10.18 -18.84
N THR A 337 3.16 -10.52 -18.56
CA THR A 337 4.15 -9.49 -18.23
C THR A 337 5.21 -9.37 -19.30
N THR A 338 5.18 -8.23 -20.00
CA THR A 338 6.37 -7.68 -20.66
C THR A 338 7.27 -6.93 -19.67
N ASP A 339 6.82 -6.75 -18.43
CA ASP A 339 7.61 -6.17 -17.34
C ASP A 339 8.60 -7.20 -16.79
N LEU A 340 9.90 -6.89 -16.90
CA LEU A 340 10.99 -7.78 -16.52
C LEU A 340 11.07 -7.99 -15.00
N SER A 341 10.73 -6.99 -14.20
CA SER A 341 10.77 -7.12 -12.74
C SER A 341 9.72 -8.11 -12.25
N VAL A 342 8.51 -8.03 -12.80
CA VAL A 342 7.46 -9.01 -12.47
C VAL A 342 7.83 -10.38 -13.01
N PHE A 343 8.37 -10.47 -14.22
CA PHE A 343 8.84 -11.74 -14.78
C PHE A 343 9.93 -12.39 -13.90
N HIS A 344 10.88 -11.61 -13.37
CA HIS A 344 11.88 -12.11 -12.45
C HIS A 344 11.27 -12.67 -11.16
N VAL A 345 10.27 -11.99 -10.59
CA VAL A 345 9.54 -12.50 -9.42
C VAL A 345 8.82 -13.81 -9.75
N LEU A 346 8.22 -13.94 -10.95
CA LEU A 346 7.61 -15.22 -11.39
C LEU A 346 8.62 -16.36 -11.42
N LEU A 347 9.82 -16.12 -11.94
CA LEU A 347 10.90 -17.12 -11.98
C LEU A 347 11.37 -17.49 -10.56
N LEU A 348 11.49 -16.52 -9.66
CA LEU A 348 11.81 -16.77 -8.25
C LEU A 348 10.72 -17.59 -7.55
N LEU A 349 9.45 -17.32 -7.85
CA LEU A 349 8.32 -18.11 -7.36
C LEU A 349 8.38 -19.54 -7.92
N LYS A 350 8.69 -19.73 -9.21
CA LYS A 350 8.86 -21.07 -9.80
C LYS A 350 10.00 -21.83 -9.13
N LEU A 351 11.16 -21.21 -8.98
CA LEU A 351 12.32 -21.82 -8.32
C LEU A 351 12.00 -22.25 -6.88
N LYS A 352 11.23 -21.42 -6.16
CA LYS A 352 10.96 -21.66 -4.74
C LYS A 352 9.82 -22.64 -4.47
N PHE A 353 8.84 -22.72 -5.37
CA PHE A 353 7.57 -23.39 -5.09
C PHE A 353 7.14 -24.41 -6.14
N SER A 354 7.74 -24.43 -7.34
CA SER A 354 7.47 -25.41 -8.41
C SER A 354 6.00 -25.84 -8.48
N ASP A 355 5.73 -27.10 -8.14
CA ASP A 355 4.44 -27.79 -8.32
C ASP A 355 3.35 -27.30 -7.36
N ASP A 356 3.73 -26.58 -6.29
CA ASP A 356 2.76 -25.99 -5.36
C ASP A 356 2.03 -24.79 -5.97
N LEU A 357 2.62 -24.15 -6.99
CA LEU A 357 2.07 -22.94 -7.62
C LEU A 357 1.85 -23.10 -9.12
N PHE A 358 2.65 -23.90 -9.81
CA PHE A 358 2.65 -24.02 -11.27
C PHE A 358 2.12 -25.40 -11.69
N LEU A 359 1.21 -25.41 -12.67
CA LEU A 359 0.72 -26.61 -13.32
C LEU A 359 1.69 -27.04 -14.44
N GLU A 360 1.62 -28.32 -14.86
CA GLU A 360 2.46 -28.89 -15.94
C GLU A 360 2.44 -28.07 -17.25
N GLY A 361 1.36 -27.33 -17.53
CA GLY A 361 1.23 -26.47 -18.73
C GLY A 361 1.81 -25.06 -18.57
N ASP A 362 2.10 -24.62 -17.35
CA ASP A 362 2.48 -23.24 -17.05
C ASP A 362 3.95 -22.96 -17.36
N GLU A 363 4.81 -23.98 -17.30
CA GLU A 363 6.22 -23.88 -17.67
C GLU A 363 6.38 -23.50 -19.14
N LEU A 364 5.64 -24.17 -20.02
CA LEU A 364 5.66 -23.88 -21.45
C LEU A 364 5.16 -22.46 -21.74
N LEU A 365 4.13 -22.01 -21.02
CA LEU A 365 3.59 -20.66 -21.13
C LEU A 365 4.62 -19.61 -20.68
N LEU A 366 5.31 -19.84 -19.55
CA LEU A 366 6.40 -18.99 -19.06
C LEU A 366 7.53 -18.89 -20.07
N LEU A 367 7.99 -20.02 -20.59
CA LEU A 367 9.07 -20.07 -21.58
C LEU A 367 8.69 -19.36 -22.87
N HIS A 368 7.47 -19.57 -23.36
CA HIS A 368 6.98 -18.88 -24.55
C HIS A 368 6.95 -17.36 -24.34
N ARG A 369 6.48 -16.90 -23.18
CA ARG A 369 6.50 -15.47 -22.83
C ARG A 369 7.93 -14.93 -22.73
N MET A 370 8.85 -15.68 -22.13
CA MET A 370 10.24 -15.24 -22.03
C MET A 370 10.92 -15.10 -23.40
N LEU A 371 10.62 -16.00 -24.34
CA LEU A 371 11.08 -15.90 -25.73
C LEU A 371 10.49 -14.68 -26.48
N LEU A 372 9.22 -14.36 -26.22
CA LEU A 372 8.59 -13.16 -26.79
C LEU A 372 9.20 -11.87 -26.21
N VAL A 373 9.51 -11.87 -24.92
CA VAL A 373 10.14 -10.71 -24.25
C VAL A 373 11.59 -10.56 -24.71
N SER A 374 12.38 -11.63 -24.79
CA SER A 374 13.79 -11.55 -25.22
C SER A 374 13.96 -11.00 -26.65
N SER A 375 12.94 -11.20 -27.50
CA SER A 375 12.89 -10.71 -28.88
C SER A 375 12.22 -9.34 -29.03
N GLN A 376 11.84 -8.67 -27.94
CA GLN A 376 11.14 -7.39 -27.98
C GLN A 376 12.08 -6.26 -28.44
N PRO A 377 11.78 -5.56 -29.56
CA PRO A 377 12.64 -4.52 -30.12
C PRO A 377 12.91 -3.35 -29.19
N THR A 378 11.97 -3.04 -28.29
CA THR A 378 12.03 -1.89 -27.39
C THR A 378 12.88 -2.13 -26.14
N LEU A 379 13.32 -3.36 -25.86
CA LEU A 379 14.20 -3.64 -24.72
C LEU A 379 15.64 -3.26 -25.02
N ALA A 380 16.32 -2.70 -24.01
CA ALA A 380 17.74 -2.44 -24.08
C ALA A 380 18.54 -3.75 -24.18
N GLN A 381 19.73 -3.72 -24.80
CA GLN A 381 20.53 -4.92 -25.01
C GLN A 381 20.86 -5.67 -23.71
N GLY A 382 21.19 -4.95 -22.63
CA GLY A 382 21.43 -5.56 -21.31
C GLY A 382 20.21 -6.30 -20.75
N GLN A 383 19.01 -5.80 -21.01
CA GLN A 383 17.76 -6.45 -20.60
C GLN A 383 17.46 -7.72 -21.43
N ARG A 384 17.79 -7.72 -22.72
CA ARG A 384 17.67 -8.92 -23.56
C ARG A 384 18.68 -9.99 -23.15
N LEU A 385 19.92 -9.61 -22.84
CA LEU A 385 20.92 -10.52 -22.28
C LEU A 385 20.44 -11.16 -20.99
N LEU A 386 19.82 -10.38 -20.09
CA LEU A 386 19.21 -10.91 -18.87
C LEU A 386 18.10 -11.94 -19.18
N CYS A 387 17.25 -11.68 -20.18
CA CYS A 387 16.23 -12.65 -20.59
C CYS A 387 16.84 -13.95 -21.13
N PHE A 388 17.94 -13.87 -21.88
CA PHE A 388 18.67 -15.04 -22.35
C PHE A 388 19.34 -15.79 -21.21
N GLU A 389 19.90 -15.09 -20.23
CA GLU A 389 20.46 -15.69 -19.01
C GLU A 389 19.37 -16.47 -18.23
N TRP A 390 18.18 -15.89 -18.08
CA TRP A 390 17.03 -16.58 -17.49
C TRP A 390 16.56 -17.79 -18.30
N LEU A 391 16.62 -17.73 -19.64
CA LEU A 391 16.33 -18.89 -20.51
C LEU A 391 17.34 -20.02 -20.29
N MET A 392 18.63 -19.70 -20.19
CA MET A 392 19.70 -20.70 -20.00
C MET A 392 19.72 -21.30 -18.60
N HIS A 393 19.10 -20.63 -17.63
CA HIS A 393 19.01 -21.04 -16.22
C HIS A 393 17.56 -21.15 -15.76
N PHE A 394 16.66 -21.57 -16.65
CA PHE A 394 15.24 -21.69 -16.33
C PHE A 394 15.07 -22.76 -15.23
N PRO A 395 14.26 -22.50 -14.17
CA PRO A 395 14.09 -23.42 -13.06
C PRO A 395 13.25 -24.65 -13.45
N THR A 396 13.91 -25.67 -14.00
CA THR A 396 13.36 -27.01 -14.25
C THR A 396 13.50 -27.90 -13.00
N GLU A 397 12.62 -28.89 -12.88
CA GLU A 397 12.60 -29.84 -11.74
C GLU A 397 13.90 -30.67 -11.60
N GLU A 398 14.68 -30.80 -12.68
CA GLU A 398 15.81 -31.74 -12.76
C GLU A 398 17.15 -31.16 -12.24
N ASP A 399 17.29 -29.84 -12.06
CA ASP A 399 18.59 -29.20 -11.82
C ASP A 399 18.67 -28.39 -10.52
N THR A 400 18.73 -29.07 -9.37
CA THR A 400 19.06 -28.40 -8.09
C THR A 400 20.56 -28.22 -7.84
N LEU A 401 21.46 -28.74 -8.69
CA LEU A 401 22.91 -28.72 -8.40
C LEU A 401 23.85 -28.43 -9.59
N ILE A 402 23.35 -28.26 -10.82
CA ILE A 402 24.20 -28.03 -12.00
C ILE A 402 23.84 -26.70 -12.64
N LEU A 403 24.60 -25.64 -12.31
CA LEU A 403 24.55 -24.32 -12.96
C LEU A 403 25.21 -24.33 -14.34
N GLN A 404 24.94 -25.35 -15.16
CA GLN A 404 25.35 -25.32 -16.56
C GLN A 404 24.25 -24.69 -17.40
N PRO A 405 24.60 -23.81 -18.36
CA PRO A 405 23.62 -23.18 -19.21
C PRO A 405 23.01 -24.25 -20.13
N ILE A 406 21.74 -24.59 -19.90
CA ILE A 406 21.01 -25.61 -20.66
C ILE A 406 19.77 -24.95 -21.25
N VAL A 407 19.55 -25.15 -22.56
CA VAL A 407 18.32 -24.70 -23.21
C VAL A 407 17.18 -25.61 -22.74
N PRO A 408 16.05 -25.07 -22.24
CA PRO A 408 14.96 -25.89 -21.71
C PRO A 408 14.48 -26.93 -22.73
N HIS A 409 14.38 -28.19 -22.28
CA HIS A 409 14.12 -29.35 -23.15
C HIS A 409 12.78 -29.29 -23.92
N CYS A 410 11.85 -28.46 -23.47
CA CYS A 410 10.54 -28.26 -24.07
C CYS A 410 10.51 -27.22 -25.22
N LEU A 411 11.64 -26.59 -25.56
CA LEU A 411 11.72 -25.68 -26.71
C LEU A 411 11.92 -26.46 -28.02
N ASP A 412 11.03 -26.22 -28.99
CA ASP A 412 11.11 -26.83 -30.33
C ASP A 412 12.09 -26.08 -31.26
N TYR A 413 12.62 -26.78 -32.28
CA TYR A 413 13.50 -26.22 -33.33
C TYR A 413 12.92 -24.97 -34.00
N SER A 414 11.60 -24.87 -34.12
CA SER A 414 10.91 -23.70 -34.68
C SER A 414 11.07 -22.42 -33.84
N GLN A 415 11.28 -22.57 -32.53
CA GLN A 415 11.43 -21.47 -31.56
C GLN A 415 12.86 -20.93 -31.51
N PHE A 416 13.83 -21.60 -32.13
CA PHE A 416 15.21 -21.09 -32.19
C PHE A 416 15.36 -19.82 -33.02
N ARG A 417 14.35 -19.49 -33.85
CA ARG A 417 14.27 -18.24 -34.62
C ARG A 417 14.39 -16.99 -33.74
N PHE A 418 13.97 -17.05 -32.48
CA PHE A 418 14.06 -15.95 -31.53
C PHE A 418 15.49 -15.65 -31.05
N PHE A 419 16.44 -16.56 -31.25
CA PHE A 419 17.85 -16.36 -30.89
C PHE A 419 18.71 -15.79 -32.03
N TYR A 420 18.14 -15.63 -33.23
CA TYR A 420 18.86 -15.04 -34.35
C TYR A 420 18.68 -13.51 -34.37
N PRO A 421 19.72 -12.76 -34.81
CA PRO A 421 19.62 -11.31 -34.92
C PRO A 421 18.43 -10.88 -35.78
N SER A 422 17.65 -9.95 -35.25
CA SER A 422 16.54 -9.32 -35.94
C SER A 422 16.98 -8.05 -36.66
N VAL A 423 16.15 -7.57 -37.59
CA VAL A 423 16.37 -6.27 -38.27
C VAL A 423 16.36 -5.06 -37.32
N PHE A 424 15.94 -5.26 -36.07
CA PHE A 424 15.90 -4.24 -35.02
C PHE A 424 17.11 -4.31 -34.08
N ASP A 425 18.04 -5.23 -34.31
CA ASP A 425 19.26 -5.35 -33.52
C ASP A 425 20.30 -4.41 -34.11
N SER A 426 20.81 -3.48 -33.30
CA SER A 426 21.90 -2.60 -33.69
C SER A 426 23.15 -3.44 -33.97
N VAL A 427 23.69 -3.29 -35.19
CA VAL A 427 24.94 -3.92 -35.66
C VAL A 427 26.11 -3.61 -34.74
#